data_AF-A0A9D7Y5D0-F1
#
_entry.id   AF-A0A9D7Y5D0-F1
#
_cell.length_a   1.000
_cell.length_b   1.000
_cell.length_c   1.000
_cell.angle_alpha   90.00
_cell.angle_beta   90.00
_cell.angle_gamma   90.00
#
_symmetry.space_group_name_H-M   'P 1'
#
loop_
_entity.id
_entity.type
_entity.pdbx_description
1 polymer ?
#
loop_
_entity_poly.entity_id
_entity_poly.type
_entity_poly.pdbx_seq_one_letter_code
_entity_poly.pdbx_strand_id
1 'polypeptide(L)'
;MSRLSSILLAVFILFVFSCTKDTTTSSVDCPAITPTYKNDIAVIMSASCATAGCHSAASRSGGIDVSSYAATLKAVSNSRFLPSIKHQSGAQSMPQGAGKLSDPTIAKIECWISNGTPE
;
A
#
# COMPACT_ATOMS: atom_id res chain seq x y z
N MET A 1 -61.20 -11.21 9.29
CA MET A 1 -60.64 -11.72 10.56
C MET A 1 -60.46 -13.22 10.46
N SER A 2 -59.23 -13.71 10.67
CA SER A 2 -58.84 -15.13 10.85
C SER A 2 -59.00 -16.02 9.60
N ARG A 3 -58.03 -16.84 9.15
CA ARG A 3 -57.02 -17.68 9.82
C ARG A 3 -55.81 -17.80 8.86
N LEU A 4 -54.59 -17.41 9.24
CA LEU A 4 -53.50 -18.29 9.68
C LEU A 4 -53.61 -19.78 9.30
N SER A 5 -52.47 -20.36 8.90
CA SER A 5 -52.17 -21.81 8.78
C SER A 5 -52.71 -22.41 7.48
N SER A 6 -51.90 -22.83 6.48
CA SER A 6 -50.86 -23.85 6.61
C SER A 6 -50.00 -23.94 5.33
N ILE A 7 -49.30 -22.87 4.96
CA ILE A 7 -48.16 -22.98 4.03
C ILE A 7 -46.91 -22.58 4.80
N LEU A 8 -46.72 -23.28 5.91
CA LEU A 8 -45.60 -23.11 6.83
C LEU A 8 -45.02 -24.49 7.11
N LEU A 9 -44.50 -25.13 6.08
CA LEU A 9 -43.44 -26.12 6.27
C LEU A 9 -42.78 -26.44 4.93
N ALA A 10 -41.45 -26.38 4.95
CA ALA A 10 -40.58 -27.15 4.08
C ALA A 10 -40.15 -26.59 2.72
N VAL A 11 -39.95 -25.29 2.52
CA VAL A 11 -39.02 -24.84 1.45
C VAL A 11 -38.37 -23.50 1.81
N PHE A 12 -37.36 -23.46 2.69
CA PHE A 12 -36.24 -22.52 2.59
C PHE A 12 -35.17 -22.71 3.69
N ILE A 13 -34.75 -23.93 3.98
CA ILE A 13 -33.49 -24.14 4.72
C ILE A 13 -32.47 -24.61 3.71
N LEU A 14 -31.89 -23.68 2.96
CA LEU A 14 -30.64 -23.85 2.21
C LEU A 14 -30.26 -22.50 1.58
N PHE A 15 -29.91 -21.50 2.38
CA PHE A 15 -29.07 -20.39 1.90
C PHE A 15 -27.99 -20.11 2.93
N VAL A 16 -26.93 -20.89 2.77
CA VAL A 16 -25.52 -20.47 2.75
C VAL A 16 -25.13 -19.36 3.74
N PHE A 17 -24.35 -19.75 4.75
CA PHE A 17 -23.31 -18.89 5.32
C PHE A 17 -22.36 -18.49 4.17
N SER A 18 -22.69 -17.43 3.46
CA SER A 18 -21.75 -16.75 2.59
C SER A 18 -20.89 -15.90 3.52
N CYS A 19 -19.80 -16.47 4.01
CA CYS A 19 -18.65 -15.65 4.34
C CYS A 19 -18.16 -15.09 3.00
N THR A 20 -18.63 -13.90 2.63
CA THR A 20 -17.88 -13.09 1.69
C THR A 20 -16.51 -12.91 2.31
N LYS A 21 -15.53 -13.61 1.75
CA LYS A 21 -14.15 -13.16 1.85
C LYS A 21 -14.18 -11.86 1.08
N ASP A 22 -14.53 -10.78 1.79
CA ASP A 22 -14.58 -9.44 1.22
C ASP A 22 -13.25 -9.29 0.52
N THR A 23 -13.32 -9.21 -0.80
CA THR A 23 -12.20 -8.80 -1.62
C THR A 23 -12.13 -7.32 -1.33
N THR A 24 -11.60 -6.98 -0.15
CA THR A 24 -11.35 -5.61 0.24
C THR A 24 -10.43 -5.10 -0.85
N THR A 25 -10.98 -4.28 -1.73
CA THR A 25 -10.22 -3.16 -2.24
C THR A 25 -9.64 -2.51 -0.99
N SER A 26 -8.41 -2.88 -0.65
CA SER A 26 -7.72 -2.38 0.53
C SER A 26 -7.38 -0.93 0.23
N SER A 27 -8.40 -0.07 0.22
CA SER A 27 -8.23 1.36 0.28
C SER A 27 -7.51 1.61 1.59
N VAL A 28 -6.27 2.07 1.49
CA VAL A 28 -5.47 2.37 2.67
C VAL A 28 -6.13 3.54 3.38
N ASP A 29 -6.57 3.33 4.62
CA ASP A 29 -7.17 4.37 5.47
C ASP A 29 -6.08 5.24 6.09
N CYS A 30 -5.60 6.21 5.32
CA CYS A 30 -4.52 7.09 5.73
C CYS A 30 -4.85 8.07 6.87
N PRO A 31 -6.12 8.48 7.07
CA PRO A 31 -6.51 9.13 8.31
C PRO A 31 -6.27 8.30 9.58
N ALA A 32 -6.27 6.96 9.50
CA ALA A 32 -6.09 6.09 10.66
C ALA A 32 -4.62 5.87 11.07
N ILE A 33 -3.65 6.20 10.20
CA ILE A 33 -2.22 6.09 10.50
C ILE A 33 -1.46 7.35 10.08
N THR A 34 -0.57 7.83 10.94
CA THR A 34 0.19 9.07 10.72
C THR A 34 1.70 8.82 10.71
N PRO A 35 2.23 8.10 9.71
CA PRO A 35 3.67 7.89 9.58
C PRO A 35 4.40 9.21 9.37
N THR A 36 5.61 9.32 9.91
CA THR A 36 6.51 10.47 9.72
C THR A 36 7.78 10.03 9.01
N TYR A 37 8.48 10.97 8.38
CA TYR A 37 9.72 10.62 7.71
C TYR A 37 10.75 10.05 8.69
N LYS A 38 10.96 10.74 9.80
CA LYS A 38 11.95 10.38 10.82
C LYS A 38 11.69 9.04 11.48
N ASN A 39 10.43 8.72 11.81
CA ASN A 39 10.11 7.50 12.57
C ASN A 39 9.82 6.29 11.68
N ASP A 40 9.31 6.49 10.47
CA ASP A 40 8.81 5.39 9.63
C ASP A 40 9.47 5.34 8.25
N ILE A 41 9.51 6.45 7.52
CA ILE A 41 9.84 6.39 6.09
C ILE A 41 11.35 6.30 5.86
N ALA A 42 12.16 7.00 6.64
CA ALA A 42 13.61 6.97 6.53
C ALA A 42 14.17 5.55 6.71
N VAL A 43 13.63 4.79 7.67
CA VAL A 43 14.04 3.39 7.88
C VAL A 43 13.64 2.51 6.69
N ILE A 44 12.44 2.70 6.13
CA ILE A 44 12.00 1.95 4.94
C ILE A 44 12.87 2.31 3.72
N MET A 45 13.13 3.59 3.48
CA MET A 45 13.99 4.04 2.37
C MET A 45 15.40 3.47 2.50
N SER A 46 16.01 3.56 3.68
CA SER A 46 17.36 3.03 3.91
C SER A 46 17.46 1.51 3.76
N ALA A 47 16.45 0.77 4.22
CA ALA A 47 16.46 -0.69 4.20
C ALA A 47 16.14 -1.29 2.83
N SER A 48 15.32 -0.62 2.01
CA SER A 48 14.76 -1.22 0.80
C SER A 48 14.98 -0.45 -0.49
N CYS A 49 15.48 0.80 -0.44
CA CYS A 49 15.57 1.64 -1.63
C CYS A 49 16.96 2.30 -1.81
N ALA A 50 17.47 2.94 -0.75
CA ALA A 50 18.76 3.62 -0.71
C ALA A 50 19.93 2.64 -0.46
N THR A 51 19.91 1.48 -1.13
CA THR A 51 20.97 0.49 -1.05
C THR A 51 22.11 0.81 -2.03
N ALA A 52 23.29 0.23 -1.79
CA ALA A 52 24.44 0.40 -2.68
C ALA A 52 24.10 -0.09 -4.10
N GLY A 53 24.41 0.73 -5.10
CA GLY A 53 24.10 0.45 -6.52
C GLY A 53 22.70 0.86 -6.97
N CYS A 54 21.80 1.22 -6.04
CA CYS A 54 20.41 1.59 -6.35
C CYS A 54 20.16 3.08 -6.08
N HIS A 55 19.22 3.44 -5.20
CA HIS A 55 18.72 4.81 -5.05
C HIS A 55 19.34 5.57 -3.86
N SER A 56 20.62 5.36 -3.60
CA SER A 56 21.39 6.11 -2.59
C SER A 56 21.98 7.39 -3.16
N ALA A 57 22.43 8.31 -2.29
CA ALA A 57 23.14 9.52 -2.71
C ALA A 57 24.41 9.25 -3.54
N ALA A 58 25.06 8.10 -3.33
CA ALA A 58 26.26 7.72 -4.08
C ALA A 58 25.92 7.12 -5.44
N SER A 59 24.91 6.24 -5.51
CA SER A 59 24.64 5.46 -6.73
C SER A 59 23.64 6.11 -7.67
N ARG A 60 22.60 6.75 -7.13
CA ARG A 60 21.55 7.45 -7.89
C ARG A 60 21.06 6.71 -9.14
N SER A 61 20.81 5.41 -9.04
CA SER A 61 20.30 4.61 -10.15
C SER A 61 19.02 5.22 -10.71
N GLY A 62 18.95 5.36 -12.03
CA GLY A 62 17.86 6.07 -12.71
C GLY A 62 17.80 7.58 -12.40
N GLY A 63 18.87 8.17 -11.85
CA GLY A 63 18.90 9.57 -11.41
C GLY A 63 18.15 9.83 -10.10
N ILE A 64 17.74 8.79 -9.37
CA ILE A 64 16.88 8.89 -8.18
C ILE A 64 17.69 8.66 -6.91
N ASP A 65 17.50 9.54 -5.92
CA ASP A 65 18.05 9.45 -4.57
C ASP A 65 16.89 9.50 -3.56
N VAL A 66 16.88 8.58 -2.60
CA VAL A 66 15.92 8.53 -1.47
C VAL A 66 16.62 8.44 -0.11
N SER A 67 17.88 8.86 -0.04
CA SER A 67 18.70 8.75 1.19
C SER A 67 18.48 9.87 2.20
N SER A 68 17.72 10.91 1.84
CA SER A 68 17.36 12.03 2.73
C SER A 68 15.90 12.43 2.52
N TYR A 69 15.33 13.19 3.46
CA TYR A 69 13.96 13.69 3.36
C TYR A 69 13.75 14.48 2.06
N ALA A 70 14.62 15.47 1.80
CA ALA A 70 14.54 16.31 0.62
C ALA A 70 14.69 15.51 -0.70
N ALA A 71 15.54 14.47 -0.72
CA ALA A 71 15.69 13.62 -1.90
C ALA A 71 14.46 12.70 -2.08
N THR A 72 13.94 12.15 -0.98
CA THR A 72 12.72 11.32 -0.96
C THR A 72 11.51 12.12 -1.46
N LEU A 73 11.34 13.37 -1.02
CA LEU A 73 10.27 14.26 -1.51
C LEU A 73 10.31 14.42 -3.04
N LYS A 74 11.50 14.61 -3.61
CA LYS A 74 11.67 14.68 -5.07
C LYS A 74 11.29 13.36 -5.73
N ALA A 75 11.71 12.23 -5.17
CA ALA A 75 11.42 10.90 -5.72
C ALA A 75 9.91 10.59 -5.69
N VAL A 76 9.22 10.84 -4.57
CA VAL A 76 7.78 10.52 -4.43
C VAL A 76 6.88 11.45 -5.24
N SER A 77 7.37 12.64 -5.63
CA SER A 77 6.66 13.51 -6.57
C SER A 77 6.58 12.94 -7.99
N ASN A 78 7.41 11.95 -8.32
CA ASN A 78 7.35 11.26 -9.59
C ASN A 78 6.15 10.30 -9.61
N SER A 79 5.27 10.44 -10.61
CA SER A 79 4.06 9.61 -10.77
C SER A 79 4.33 8.11 -10.90
N ARG A 80 5.59 7.71 -11.15
CA ARG A 80 6.03 6.33 -11.28
C ARG A 80 6.46 5.71 -9.95
N PHE A 81 6.64 6.50 -8.89
CA PHE A 81 7.14 6.00 -7.61
C PHE A 81 6.21 4.94 -6.99
N LEU A 82 4.95 5.30 -6.73
CA LEU A 82 3.96 4.38 -6.16
C LEU A 82 3.68 3.18 -7.07
N PRO A 83 3.46 3.34 -8.39
CA PRO A 83 3.33 2.21 -9.30
C PRO A 83 4.50 1.23 -9.26
N SER A 84 5.74 1.73 -9.14
CA SER A 84 6.95 0.91 -9.09
C SER A 84 7.01 0.04 -7.84
N ILE A 85 6.73 0.60 -6.66
CA ILE A 85 6.76 -0.17 -5.40
C ILE A 85 5.54 -1.08 -5.23
N LYS A 86 4.42 -0.75 -5.90
CA LYS A 86 3.21 -1.57 -5.96
C LYS A 86 3.28 -2.69 -6.99
N HIS A 87 4.34 -2.73 -7.81
CA HIS A 87 4.48 -3.66 -8.94
C HIS A 87 3.28 -3.56 -9.91
N GLN A 88 2.82 -2.34 -10.17
CA GLN A 88 1.72 -2.12 -11.11
C GLN A 88 2.18 -2.31 -12.55
N SER A 89 1.29 -2.85 -13.39
CA SER A 89 1.56 -3.05 -14.81
C SER A 89 1.99 -1.75 -15.48
N GLY A 90 3.01 -1.84 -16.33
CA GLY A 90 3.58 -0.70 -17.04
C GLY A 90 4.55 0.14 -16.21
N ALA A 91 4.82 -0.16 -14.94
CA ALA A 91 5.90 0.42 -14.14
C ALA A 91 7.07 -0.57 -13.98
N GLN A 92 8.28 -0.06 -13.73
CA GLN A 92 9.42 -0.93 -13.40
C GLN A 92 9.28 -1.36 -11.93
N SER A 93 9.14 -2.66 -11.69
CA SER A 93 8.99 -3.20 -10.34
C SER A 93 10.21 -2.88 -9.47
N MET A 94 9.96 -2.29 -8.30
CA MET A 94 10.97 -1.98 -7.30
C MET A 94 10.62 -2.63 -5.95
N PRO A 95 11.60 -3.11 -5.17
CA PRO A 95 13.03 -3.14 -5.49
C PRO A 95 13.36 -4.12 -6.63
N GLN A 96 14.26 -3.73 -7.53
CA GLN A 96 14.53 -4.49 -8.75
C GLN A 96 15.15 -5.86 -8.43
N GLY A 97 14.59 -6.92 -9.01
CA GLY A 97 15.06 -8.30 -8.78
C GLY A 97 14.69 -8.87 -7.40
N ALA A 98 13.92 -8.14 -6.59
CA ALA A 98 13.44 -8.59 -5.30
C ALA A 98 11.90 -8.74 -5.28
N GLY A 99 11.39 -9.36 -4.21
CA GLY A 99 9.95 -9.40 -3.96
C GLY A 99 9.36 -8.01 -3.71
N LYS A 100 8.07 -7.86 -3.97
CA LYS A 100 7.30 -6.65 -3.62
C LYS A 100 7.41 -6.39 -2.11
N LEU A 101 7.49 -5.12 -1.71
CA LEU A 101 7.36 -4.75 -0.31
C LEU A 101 6.02 -5.24 0.25
N SER A 102 5.97 -5.49 1.56
CA SER A 102 4.72 -5.91 2.21
C SER A 102 3.66 -4.82 2.06
N ASP A 103 2.38 -5.21 1.95
CA ASP A 103 1.29 -4.24 1.82
C ASP A 103 1.25 -3.24 2.99
N PRO A 104 1.49 -3.63 4.26
CA PRO A 104 1.61 -2.67 5.37
C PRO A 104 2.78 -1.67 5.20
N THR A 105 3.91 -2.09 4.64
CA THR A 105 5.05 -1.19 4.36
C THR A 105 4.69 -0.19 3.27
N ILE A 106 4.05 -0.64 2.19
CA ILE A 106 3.60 0.24 1.10
C ILE A 106 2.55 1.21 1.64
N ALA A 107 1.60 0.74 2.46
CA ALA A 107 0.58 1.56 3.10
C ALA A 107 1.17 2.72 3.92
N LYS A 108 2.25 2.48 4.68
CA LYS A 108 2.95 3.57 5.40
C LYS A 108 3.47 4.64 4.44
N ILE A 109 4.09 4.24 3.33
CA ILE A 109 4.61 5.20 2.34
C ILE A 109 3.46 5.97 1.67
N GLU A 110 2.41 5.26 1.26
CA GLU A 110 1.21 5.87 0.67
C GLU A 110 0.57 6.90 1.60
N CYS A 111 0.39 6.56 2.87
CA CYS A 111 -0.23 7.45 3.83
C CYS A 111 0.66 8.60 4.24
N TRP A 112 1.98 8.39 4.31
CA TRP A 112 2.90 9.50 4.48
C TRP A 112 2.80 10.52 3.33
N ILE A 113 2.75 10.05 2.08
CA ILE A 113 2.54 10.91 0.91
C ILE A 113 1.18 11.60 0.99
N SER A 114 0.11 10.84 1.26
CA SER A 114 -1.26 11.35 1.34
C SER A 114 -1.47 12.38 2.44
N ASN A 115 -0.75 12.24 3.56
CA ASN A 115 -0.85 13.13 4.72
C ASN A 115 0.05 14.37 4.60
N GLY A 116 0.58 14.67 3.41
CA GLY A 116 1.40 15.86 3.18
C GLY A 116 2.85 15.72 3.61
N THR A 117 3.37 14.48 3.63
CA THR A 117 4.78 14.14 3.90
C THR A 117 5.34 14.74 5.20
N PRO A 118 4.71 14.52 6.37
CA PRO A 118 5.23 15.04 7.63
C PRO A 118 6.63 14.51 7.93
N GLU A 119 7.53 15.39 8.40
CA GLU A 119 8.93 15.05 8.68
C GLU A 119 9.11 14.21 9.94
#